data_AF-A0A6M2DAH6-F1
#
_entry.id   AF-A0A6M2DAH6-F1
#
_cell.length_a   1.000
_cell.length_b   1.000
_cell.length_c   1.000
_cell.angle_alpha   90.00
_cell.angle_beta   90.00
_cell.angle_gamma   90.00
#
_symmetry.space_group_name_H-M   'P 1'
#
loop_
_entity.id
_entity.type
_entity.pdbx_description
1 polymer ?
#
loop_
_entity_poly.entity_id
_entity_poly.type
_entity_poly.pdbx_seq_one_letter_code
_entity_poly.pdbx_strand_id
1 'polypeptide(L)'
;MLVLCDWPFLGSLWPALVGARHSEKPSIIWLLEHILETLQKHLETIQIAIKVPAPCLERAQLLALAASAEEMAAAVEAEEQRNSRAKTEYENLVCKLVSQVESGSLHWRHYHMALVMVKLLIRN
;
A
#
# COMPACT_ATOMS: atom_id res chain seq x y z
N MET A 1 4.68 0.46 15.51
CA MET A 1 3.49 0.69 14.68
C MET A 1 3.76 0.03 13.32
N LEU A 2 3.16 -1.13 13.03
CA LEU A 2 3.43 -1.90 11.79
C LEU A 2 2.58 -1.44 10.59
N VAL A 3 1.70 -0.46 10.80
CA VAL A 3 0.81 0.09 9.78
C VAL A 3 1.43 1.37 9.22
N LEU A 4 2.57 1.21 8.54
CA LEU A 4 3.16 2.29 7.77
C LEU A 4 2.57 2.21 6.36
N CYS A 5 1.71 3.17 6.01
CA CYS A 5 0.98 3.20 4.75
C CYS A 5 1.84 3.73 3.59
N ASP A 6 2.93 3.03 3.30
CA ASP A 6 3.87 3.35 2.23
C ASP A 6 3.99 2.20 1.23
N TRP A 7 3.78 2.49 -0.06
CA TRP A 7 3.71 1.47 -1.10
C TRP A 7 5.00 0.65 -1.23
N PRO A 8 6.21 1.24 -1.33
CA PRO A 8 7.48 0.51 -1.30
C PRO A 8 7.65 -0.38 -0.05
N PHE A 9 7.28 0.13 1.13
CA PHE A 9 7.38 -0.66 2.36
C PHE A 9 6.48 -1.90 2.31
N LEU A 10 5.21 -1.75 1.92
CA LEU A 10 4.29 -2.88 1.79
C LEU A 10 4.71 -3.84 0.67
N GLY A 11 5.19 -3.30 -0.45
CA GLY A 11 5.73 -4.01 -1.60
C GLY A 11 6.91 -4.94 -1.28
N SER A 12 7.63 -4.67 -0.19
CA SER A 12 8.71 -5.52 0.31
C SER A 12 8.27 -6.42 1.46
N LEU A 13 7.56 -5.86 2.44
CA LEU A 13 7.20 -6.56 3.67
C LEU A 13 6.17 -7.67 3.44
N TRP A 14 5.08 -7.39 2.72
CA TRP A 14 3.97 -8.33 2.62
C TRP A 14 4.35 -9.59 1.82
N PRO A 15 4.99 -9.50 0.64
CA PRO A 15 5.46 -10.69 -0.05
C PRO A 15 6.49 -11.49 0.75
N ALA A 16 7.32 -10.81 1.56
CA ALA A 16 8.29 -11.46 2.43
C ALA A 16 7.62 -12.22 3.59
N LEU A 17 6.56 -11.67 4.19
CA LEU A 17 5.76 -12.35 5.22
C LEU A 17 5.06 -13.58 4.65
N VAL A 18 4.44 -13.45 3.47
CA VAL A 18 3.75 -14.57 2.79
C VAL A 18 4.75 -15.65 2.38
N GLY A 19 5.91 -15.26 1.85
CA GLY A 19 6.97 -16.18 1.40
C GLY A 19 7.86 -16.72 2.53
N ALA A 20 7.61 -16.36 3.79
CA ALA A 20 8.41 -16.81 4.91
C ALA A 20 8.29 -18.34 5.09
N ARG A 21 9.36 -18.95 5.59
CA ARG A 21 9.35 -20.39 5.91
C ARG A 21 8.34 -20.65 7.02
N HIS A 22 7.48 -21.65 6.83
CA HIS A 22 6.53 -22.04 7.86
C HIS A 22 7.24 -22.49 9.15
N SER A 23 6.58 -22.22 10.28
CA SER A 23 7.05 -22.59 11.60
C SER A 23 5.90 -23.18 12.41
N GLU A 24 6.18 -24.29 13.10
CA GLU A 24 5.26 -24.89 14.07
C GLU A 24 5.48 -24.35 15.49
N LYS A 25 6.43 -23.41 15.69
CA LYS A 25 6.69 -22.80 17.00
C LYS A 25 5.52 -21.89 17.37
N PRO A 26 4.82 -22.12 18.51
CA PRO A 26 3.66 -21.32 18.88
C PRO A 26 3.93 -19.83 18.87
N SER A 27 5.04 -19.37 19.45
CA SER A 27 5.35 -17.92 19.48
C SER A 27 5.43 -17.26 18.10
N ILE A 28 5.83 -17.99 17.05
CA ILE A 28 5.90 -17.47 15.67
C ILE A 28 4.51 -17.46 15.05
N ILE A 29 3.72 -18.52 15.24
CA ILE A 29 2.33 -18.58 14.77
C ILE A 29 1.53 -17.41 15.34
N TRP A 30 1.60 -17.21 16.66
CA TRP A 30 0.90 -16.14 17.36
C TRP A 30 1.32 -14.75 16.88
N LEU A 31 2.61 -14.57 16.59
CA LEU A 31 3.11 -13.30 16.03
C LEU A 31 2.49 -13.02 14.66
N LEU A 32 2.47 -14.00 13.76
CA LEU A 32 1.93 -13.85 12.40
C LEU A 32 0.41 -13.61 12.42
N GLU A 33 -0.31 -14.32 13.29
CA GLU A 33 -1.75 -14.10 13.51
C GLU A 33 -2.02 -12.69 14.05
N HIS A 34 -1.25 -12.24 15.04
CA HIS A 34 -1.38 -10.89 15.60
C HIS A 34 -1.07 -9.79 14.57
N ILE A 35 -0.07 -9.99 13.72
CA ILE A 35 0.23 -9.08 12.60
C ILE A 35 -0.98 -9.01 11.65
N LEU A 36 -1.54 -10.15 11.27
CA LEU A 36 -2.67 -10.22 10.34
C LEU A 36 -3.94 -9.59 10.92
N GLU A 37 -4.20 -9.80 12.22
CA GLU A 37 -5.29 -9.13 12.93
C GLU A 37 -5.09 -7.61 12.99
N THR A 38 -3.86 -7.16 13.29
CA THR A 38 -3.53 -5.73 13.34
C THR A 38 -3.74 -5.07 11.98
N LEU A 39 -3.32 -5.72 10.90
CA LEU A 39 -3.55 -5.24 9.54
C LEU A 39 -5.05 -5.14 9.24
N GLN A 40 -5.83 -6.18 9.53
CA GLN A 40 -7.27 -6.15 9.26
C GLN A 40 -8.02 -5.10 10.09
N LYS A 41 -7.59 -4.84 11.33
CA LYS A 41 -8.24 -3.87 12.23
C LYS A 41 -7.87 -2.42 11.92
N HIS A 42 -6.64 -2.18 11.46
CA HIS A 42 -6.07 -0.83 11.45
C HIS A 42 -5.59 -0.35 10.08
N LEU A 43 -5.51 -1.22 9.07
CA LEU A 43 -5.11 -0.79 7.74
C LEU A 43 -6.25 -0.02 7.08
N GLU A 44 -6.01 1.26 6.87
CA GLU A 44 -6.87 2.12 6.07
C GLU A 44 -6.55 1.99 4.58
N THR A 45 -7.50 2.38 3.73
CA THR A 45 -7.30 2.42 2.28
C THR A 45 -6.19 3.43 1.95
N ILE A 46 -5.06 2.92 1.47
CA ILE A 46 -3.93 3.76 1.06
C ILE A 46 -4.22 4.41 -0.29
N GLN A 47 -4.00 5.71 -0.38
CA GLN A 47 -4.17 6.48 -1.60
C GLN A 47 -3.22 6.04 -2.73
N ILE A 48 -3.79 5.83 -3.92
CA ILE A 48 -3.04 5.59 -5.16
C ILE A 48 -2.83 6.92 -5.91
N ALA A 49 -3.85 7.77 -5.90
CA ALA A 49 -3.80 9.09 -6.50
C ALA A 49 -4.23 10.14 -5.49
N ILE A 50 -3.46 11.22 -5.41
CA ILE A 50 -3.81 12.45 -4.70
C ILE A 50 -3.90 13.53 -5.76
N LYS A 51 -5.03 14.23 -5.82
CA LYS A 51 -5.24 15.37 -6.71
C LYS A 51 -5.73 16.57 -5.93
N VAL A 52 -5.20 17.74 -6.23
CA VAL A 52 -5.71 19.00 -5.66
C VAL A 52 -6.77 19.59 -6.59
N PRO A 53 -8.03 19.73 -6.15
CA PRO A 53 -9.08 20.33 -6.98
C PRO A 53 -8.83 21.83 -7.24
N ALA A 54 -9.24 22.33 -8.41
CA ALA A 54 -9.11 23.74 -8.78
C ALA A 54 -9.70 24.74 -7.74
N PRO A 55 -10.88 24.48 -7.12
CA PRO A 55 -11.41 25.37 -6.09
C PRO A 55 -10.51 25.50 -4.84
N CYS A 56 -9.69 24.49 -4.55
CA CYS A 56 -8.71 24.57 -3.47
C CYS A 56 -7.55 25.50 -3.84
N LEU A 57 -7.12 25.48 -5.11
CA LEU A 57 -6.09 26.37 -5.64
C LEU A 57 -6.55 27.83 -5.62
N GLU A 58 -7.78 28.11 -6.08
CA GLU A 58 -8.38 29.45 -6.04
C GLU A 58 -8.41 30.04 -4.63
N ARG A 59 -8.81 29.22 -3.64
CA ARG A 59 -8.81 29.64 -2.23
C ARG A 59 -7.41 29.83 -1.65
N ALA A 60 -6.44 29.01 -2.04
CA ALA A 60 -5.06 29.15 -1.59
C ALA A 60 -4.41 30.44 -2.11
N GLN A 61 -4.76 30.88 -3.33
CA GLN A 61 -4.30 32.16 -3.88
C GLN A 61 -4.79 33.36 -3.05
N LEU A 62 -6.01 33.30 -2.50
CA LEU A 62 -6.54 34.34 -1.61
C LEU A 62 -5.76 34.46 -0.28
N LEU A 63 -5.06 33.40 0.14
CA LEU A 63 -4.21 33.41 1.33
C LEU A 63 -2.81 34.01 1.07
N ALA A 64 -2.59 34.62 -0.11
CA ALA A 64 -1.30 35.18 -0.55
C ALA A 64 -0.14 34.16 -0.56
N LEU A 65 -0.45 32.85 -0.63
CA LEU A 65 0.51 31.76 -0.86
C LEU A 65 0.74 31.55 -2.36
N ALA A 66 0.90 32.65 -3.11
CA ALA A 66 0.99 32.59 -4.56
C ALA A 66 2.33 31.97 -4.99
N ALA A 67 2.29 30.70 -5.41
CA ALA A 67 3.38 30.06 -6.11
C ALA A 67 3.52 30.66 -7.53
N SER A 68 4.74 30.71 -8.04
CA SER A 68 5.02 31.09 -9.42
C SER A 68 4.40 30.09 -10.42
N ALA A 69 4.22 30.52 -11.67
CA ALA A 69 3.72 29.65 -12.73
C ALA A 69 4.64 28.44 -12.96
N GLU A 70 5.95 28.61 -12.80
CA GLU A 70 6.95 27.55 -12.91
C GLU A 70 6.83 26.52 -11.77
N GLU A 71 6.68 26.99 -10.53
CA GLU A 71 6.45 26.12 -9.36
C GLU A 71 5.13 25.34 -9.49
N MET A 72 4.08 25.96 -10.01
CA MET A 72 2.79 25.30 -10.24
C MET A 72 2.90 24.20 -11.31
N ALA A 73 3.59 24.48 -12.42
CA ALA A 73 3.84 23.49 -13.47
C ALA A 73 4.66 22.30 -12.94
N ALA A 74 5.73 22.57 -12.20
CA ALA A 74 6.55 21.53 -11.58
C ALA A 74 5.77 20.70 -10.54
N ALA A 75 4.87 21.33 -9.77
CA ALA A 75 4.03 20.64 -8.80
C ALA A 75 3.03 19.68 -9.47
N VAL A 76 2.43 20.07 -10.59
CA VAL A 76 1.52 19.21 -11.37
C VAL A 76 2.27 18.00 -11.92
N GLU A 77 3.47 18.20 -12.48
CA GLU A 77 4.30 17.09 -12.96
C GLU A 77 4.71 16.15 -11.82
N ALA A 78 5.12 16.70 -10.67
CA ALA A 78 5.46 15.91 -9.49
C ALA A 78 4.25 15.14 -8.92
N GLU A 79 3.04 15.72 -8.95
CA GLU A 79 1.80 15.04 -8.59
C GLU A 79 1.54 13.84 -9.50
N GLU A 80 1.61 14.03 -10.82
CA GLU A 80 1.40 12.98 -11.80
C GLU A 80 2.43 11.86 -11.66
N GLN A 81 3.71 12.20 -11.51
CA GLN A 81 4.78 11.23 -11.32
C GLN A 81 4.60 10.43 -10.01
N ARG A 82 4.23 11.11 -8.92
CA ARG A 82 3.94 10.46 -7.63
C ARG A 82 2.78 9.47 -7.75
N ASN A 83 1.68 9.89 -8.38
CA ASN A 83 0.49 9.06 -8.55
C ASN A 83 0.77 7.86 -9.47
N SER A 84 1.50 8.06 -10.56
CA SER A 84 1.94 7.00 -11.48
C SER A 84 2.83 5.97 -10.78
N ARG A 85 3.78 6.44 -9.97
CA ARG A 85 4.64 5.57 -9.15
C ARG A 85 3.81 4.78 -8.14
N ALA A 86 2.94 5.43 -7.38
CA ALA A 86 2.10 4.77 -6.38
C ALA A 86 1.20 3.70 -7.02
N LYS A 87 0.63 3.98 -8.20
CA LYS A 87 -0.15 3.01 -8.97
C LYS A 87 0.68 1.80 -9.37
N THR A 88 1.87 2.04 -9.94
CA THR A 88 2.80 0.96 -10.33
C THR A 88 3.17 0.08 -9.14
N GLU A 89 3.51 0.68 -8.00
CA GLU A 89 3.87 -0.08 -6.79
C GLU A 89 2.70 -0.89 -6.22
N TYR A 90 1.49 -0.32 -6.24
CA TYR A 90 0.27 -1.04 -5.87
C TYR A 90 0.03 -2.25 -6.76
N GLU A 91 0.06 -2.07 -8.09
CA GLU A 91 -0.13 -3.14 -9.07
C GLU A 91 0.94 -4.23 -8.89
N ASN A 92 2.20 -3.83 -8.71
CA ASN A 92 3.30 -4.77 -8.44
C ASN A 92 3.08 -5.59 -7.16
N LEU A 93 2.63 -4.96 -6.08
CA LEU A 93 2.32 -5.65 -4.82
C LEU A 93 1.19 -6.67 -5.02
N VAL A 94 0.09 -6.27 -5.67
CA VAL A 94 -1.05 -7.16 -5.97
C VAL A 94 -0.57 -8.35 -6.80
N CYS A 95 0.16 -8.10 -7.90
CA CYS A 95 0.68 -9.15 -8.77
C CYS A 95 1.59 -10.13 -8.02
N LYS A 96 2.50 -9.65 -7.16
CA LYS A 96 3.38 -10.51 -6.36
C LYS A 96 2.59 -11.42 -5.42
N LEU A 97 1.61 -10.88 -4.69
CA LEU A 97 0.81 -11.65 -3.75
C LEU A 97 -0.05 -12.69 -4.46
N VAL A 98 -0.73 -12.30 -5.54
CA VAL A 98 -1.53 -13.22 -6.36
C VAL A 98 -0.65 -14.32 -6.93
N SER A 99 0.53 -14.00 -7.47
CA SER A 99 1.47 -15.01 -7.97
C SER A 99 1.90 -16.00 -6.88
N GLN A 100 2.12 -15.52 -5.64
CA GLN A 100 2.43 -16.41 -4.51
C GLN A 100 1.25 -17.31 -4.14
N VAL A 101 0.02 -16.79 -4.16
CA VAL A 101 -1.21 -17.59 -3.94
C VAL A 101 -1.36 -18.67 -5.01
N GLU A 102 -1.21 -18.30 -6.29
CA GLU A 102 -1.38 -19.18 -7.44
C GLU A 102 -0.26 -20.21 -7.60
N SER A 103 0.91 -19.98 -6.98
CA SER A 103 2.05 -20.91 -7.04
C SER A 103 1.74 -22.31 -6.52
N GLY A 104 0.74 -22.46 -5.65
CA GLY A 104 0.37 -23.74 -5.03
C GLY A 104 1.38 -24.27 -4.00
N SER A 105 2.48 -23.55 -3.72
CA SER A 105 3.54 -24.00 -2.81
C SER A 105 3.42 -23.47 -1.38
N LEU A 106 2.46 -22.57 -1.11
CA LEU A 106 2.30 -21.97 0.21
C LEU A 106 1.68 -22.95 1.21
N HIS A 107 2.22 -22.97 2.42
CA HIS A 107 1.54 -23.61 3.55
C HIS A 107 0.20 -22.91 3.83
N TRP A 108 -0.83 -23.66 4.24
CA TRP A 108 -2.21 -23.16 4.34
C TRP A 108 -2.36 -21.87 5.17
N ARG A 109 -1.57 -21.70 6.25
CA ARG A 109 -1.56 -20.44 7.04
C ARG A 109 -1.04 -19.24 6.27
N HIS A 110 0.04 -19.41 5.50
CA HIS A 110 0.60 -18.35 4.65
C HIS A 110 -0.32 -18.08 3.45
N TYR A 111 -0.95 -19.12 2.91
CA TYR A 111 -1.97 -19.00 1.87
C TYR A 111 -3.16 -18.15 2.36
N HIS A 112 -3.70 -18.46 3.55
CA HIS A 112 -4.76 -17.66 4.18
C HIS A 112 -4.33 -16.20 4.42
N MET A 113 -3.11 -15.98 4.93
CA MET A 113 -2.55 -14.64 5.11
C MET A 113 -2.49 -13.86 3.80
N ALA A 114 -2.02 -14.50 2.72
CA ALA A 114 -1.93 -13.88 1.40
C ALA A 114 -3.32 -13.50 0.86
N LEU A 115 -4.33 -14.37 1.01
CA LEU A 115 -5.71 -14.06 0.60
C LEU A 115 -6.29 -12.87 1.38
N VAL A 116 -6.05 -12.80 2.69
CA VAL A 116 -6.48 -11.67 3.51
C VAL A 116 -5.77 -10.39 3.07
N MET A 117 -4.46 -10.44 2.82
CA MET A 117 -3.71 -9.29 2.31
C MET A 117 -4.23 -8.81 0.94
N VAL A 118 -4.51 -9.73 0.01
CA VAL A 118 -5.11 -9.39 -1.29
C VAL A 118 -6.50 -8.77 -1.11
N LYS A 119 -7.33 -9.32 -0.21
CA LYS A 119 -8.65 -8.76 0.12
C LYS A 119 -8.54 -7.31 0.61
N LEU A 120 -7.55 -6.99 1.46
CA LEU A 120 -7.32 -5.64 1.96
C LEU A 120 -6.90 -4.64 0.87
N LEU A 121 -6.47 -5.13 -0.29
CA LEU A 121 -6.06 -4.32 -1.45
C LEU A 121 -7.17 -4.12 -2.48
N ILE A 122 -8.34 -4.73 -2.30
CA ILE A 122 -9.49 -4.53 -3.20
C ILE A 122 -9.93 -3.05 -3.14
N ARG A 123 -10.15 -2.46 -4.31
CA ARG A 123 -10.63 -1.08 -4.47
C ARG A 123 -12.06 -1.07 -4.99
N ASN A 124 -12.83 -0.08 -4.54
CA ASN A 124 -14.15 0.26 -5.07
C ASN A 124 -14.03 1.32 -6.16
#